data_AF-A0A8C2MT61-F1
#
_entry.id   AF-A0A8C2MT61-F1
#
_cell.length_a   1.000
_cell.length_b   1.000
_cell.length_c   1.000
_cell.angle_alpha   90.00
_cell.angle_beta   90.00
_cell.angle_gamma   90.00
#
_symmetry.space_group_name_H-M   'P 1'
#
loop_
_entity.id
_entity.type
_entity.pdbx_description
1 polymer ?
#
loop_
_entity_poly.entity_id
_entity_poly.type
_entity_poly.pdbx_seq_one_letter_code
_entity_poly.pdbx_strand_id
1 'polypeptide(L)'
;EALGRMMVVYPWTQRFFGHFGDLSSASAIMNNAQVKAHGKKVIHAFADGLKHLDNLKGTFSSLSELHCDKLHVDPENFRLLGNVIVVVLSHDLGKEFTPAAQAAFQKVVSGVATALGHKYH
;
A
#
# COMPACT_ATOMS: atom_id res chain seq x y z
N GLU A 1 9.40 0.18 3.60
CA GLU A 1 9.90 -0.79 2.62
C GLU A 1 8.93 -1.05 1.47
N ALA A 2 7.68 -1.50 1.73
CA ALA A 2 6.71 -1.83 0.68
C ALA A 2 6.45 -0.72 -0.36
N LEU A 3 6.26 0.54 0.05
CA LEU A 3 6.05 1.65 -0.89
C LEU A 3 7.23 1.83 -1.85
N GLY A 4 8.46 1.71 -1.35
CA GLY A 4 9.65 1.80 -2.20
C GLY A 4 9.72 0.65 -3.21
N ARG A 5 9.44 -0.58 -2.78
CA ARG A 5 9.36 -1.74 -3.68
C ARG A 5 8.26 -1.59 -4.74
N MET A 6 7.11 -1.02 -4.38
CA MET A 6 6.05 -0.71 -5.34
C MET A 6 6.53 0.26 -6.42
N MET A 7 7.21 1.34 -6.03
CA MET A 7 7.76 2.32 -6.98
C MET A 7 8.84 1.74 -7.90
N VAL A 8 9.59 0.73 -7.44
CA VAL A 8 10.60 0.05 -8.25
C VAL A 8 9.96 -0.94 -9.24
N VAL A 9 9.01 -1.77 -8.77
CA VAL A 9 8.37 -2.81 -9.58
C VAL A 9 7.33 -2.22 -10.54
N TYR A 10 6.67 -1.15 -10.12
CA TYR A 10 5.60 -0.49 -10.85
C TYR A 10 5.94 1.00 -11.02
N PRO A 11 6.90 1.35 -11.91
CA PRO A 11 7.48 2.69 -11.99
C PRO A 11 6.47 3.80 -12.34
N TRP A 12 5.36 3.48 -13.01
CA TRP A 12 4.29 4.45 -13.28
C TRP A 12 3.68 5.03 -12.00
N THR A 13 3.78 4.35 -10.87
CA THR A 13 3.27 4.82 -9.57
C THR A 13 4.07 6.02 -9.04
N GLN A 14 5.30 6.24 -9.52
CA GLN A 14 6.13 7.38 -9.13
C GLN A 14 5.50 8.73 -9.51
N ARG A 15 4.61 8.77 -10.53
CA ARG A 15 3.94 9.99 -10.98
C ARG A 15 3.17 10.72 -9.88
N PHE A 16 2.67 9.99 -8.88
CA PHE A 16 1.93 10.54 -7.74
C PHE A 16 2.84 11.19 -6.69
N PHE A 17 4.15 11.03 -6.82
CA PHE A 17 5.12 11.38 -5.80
C PHE A 17 6.24 12.31 -6.32
N GLY A 18 6.02 13.07 -7.39
CA GLY A 18 7.03 13.96 -7.97
C GLY A 18 7.63 14.98 -6.97
N HIS A 19 6.85 15.41 -5.99
CA HIS A 19 7.30 16.26 -4.88
C HIS A 19 8.24 15.58 -3.85
N PHE A 20 8.53 14.28 -3.99
CA PHE A 20 9.44 13.55 -3.10
C PHE A 20 10.92 13.70 -3.50
N GLY A 21 11.23 14.46 -4.55
CA GLY A 21 12.60 14.63 -5.05
C GLY A 21 13.04 13.44 -5.92
N ASP A 22 14.29 13.02 -5.76
CA ASP A 22 14.88 11.98 -6.62
C ASP A 22 14.27 10.59 -6.37
N LEU A 23 13.67 10.05 -7.43
CA LEU A 23 13.11 8.71 -7.54
C LEU A 23 13.65 7.97 -8.77
N SER A 24 14.75 8.43 -9.37
CA SER A 24 15.25 7.98 -10.68
C SER A 24 15.81 6.56 -10.71
N SER A 25 16.18 6.01 -9.55
CA SER A 25 16.77 4.68 -9.43
C SER A 25 16.24 3.94 -8.21
N ALA A 26 16.38 2.61 -8.18
CA ALA A 26 16.00 1.82 -7.01
C ALA A 26 16.73 2.26 -5.73
N SER A 27 18.02 2.60 -5.81
CA SER A 27 18.78 3.11 -4.66
C SER A 27 18.24 4.46 -4.19
N ALA A 28 17.95 5.38 -5.11
CA ALA A 28 17.35 6.67 -4.78
C ALA A 28 16.01 6.48 -4.07
N ILE A 29 15.10 5.68 -4.65
CA ILE A 29 13.78 5.38 -4.08
C ILE A 29 13.88 4.77 -2.68
N MET A 30 14.71 3.72 -2.51
CA MET A 30 14.79 2.98 -1.26
C MET A 30 15.46 3.78 -0.14
N ASN A 31 16.30 4.75 -0.47
CA ASN A 31 16.97 5.64 0.49
C ASN A 31 16.24 6.96 0.73
N ASN A 32 15.26 7.32 -0.10
CA ASN A 32 14.52 8.56 -0.02
C ASN A 32 13.73 8.70 1.30
N ALA A 33 14.00 9.78 2.05
CA ALA A 33 13.40 10.03 3.35
C ALA A 33 11.88 10.27 3.27
N GLN A 34 11.38 10.92 2.22
CA GLN A 34 9.95 11.16 2.03
C GLN A 34 9.21 9.87 1.67
N VAL A 35 9.82 8.99 0.86
CA VAL A 35 9.30 7.64 0.59
C VAL A 35 9.19 6.84 1.90
N LYS A 36 10.22 6.85 2.75
CA LYS A 36 10.20 6.17 4.05
C LYS A 36 9.11 6.74 4.97
N ALA A 37 9.01 8.07 5.07
CA ALA A 37 8.01 8.74 5.91
C ALA A 37 6.58 8.45 5.43
N HIS A 38 6.34 8.48 4.12
CA HIS A 38 5.02 8.16 3.57
C HIS A 38 4.68 6.67 3.69
N GLY A 39 5.65 5.78 3.46
CA GLY A 39 5.49 4.36 3.69
C GLY A 39 5.08 4.03 5.13
N LYS A 40 5.59 4.77 6.12
CA LYS A 40 5.15 4.66 7.52
C LYS A 40 3.68 5.03 7.68
N LYS A 41 3.21 6.13 7.08
CA LYS A 41 1.79 6.53 7.11
C LYS A 41 0.88 5.47 6.50
N VAL A 42 1.29 4.89 5.36
CA VAL A 42 0.55 3.81 4.68
C VAL A 42 0.40 2.59 5.59
N ILE A 43 1.50 2.12 6.20
CA ILE A 43 1.45 0.93 7.07
C ILE A 43 0.68 1.21 8.37
N HIS A 44 0.74 2.42 8.92
CA HIS A 44 -0.10 2.79 10.06
C HIS A 44 -1.59 2.72 9.71
N ALA A 45 -2.01 3.31 8.59
CA ALA A 45 -3.41 3.23 8.14
C ALA A 45 -3.85 1.78 7.88
N PHE A 46 -2.97 0.97 7.28
CA PHE A 46 -3.21 -0.47 7.11
C PHE A 46 -3.41 -1.20 8.45
N ALA A 47 -2.54 -0.91 9.43
CA ALA A 47 -2.61 -1.49 10.77
C ALA A 47 -3.86 -1.06 11.54
N ASP A 48 -4.35 0.16 11.31
CA ASP A 48 -5.64 0.59 11.86
C ASP A 48 -6.80 -0.17 11.20
N GLY A 49 -6.74 -0.44 9.90
CA GLY A 49 -7.68 -1.34 9.22
C GLY A 49 -7.75 -2.75 9.82
N LEU A 50 -6.62 -3.30 10.28
CA LEU A 50 -6.58 -4.61 10.96
C LEU A 50 -7.37 -4.63 12.28
N LYS A 51 -7.59 -3.48 12.91
CA LYS A 51 -8.40 -3.35 14.14
C LYS A 51 -9.90 -3.28 13.84
N HIS A 52 -10.28 -3.14 12.57
CA HIS A 52 -11.65 -2.90 12.10
C HIS A 52 -11.97 -3.76 10.87
N LEU A 53 -11.58 -5.04 10.88
CA LEU A 53 -11.75 -5.96 9.75
C LEU A 53 -13.21 -6.17 9.33
N ASP A 54 -14.15 -6.01 10.25
CA ASP A 54 -15.59 -6.06 10.04
C ASP A 54 -16.15 -4.77 9.41
N ASN A 55 -15.42 -3.66 9.47
CA ASN A 55 -15.83 -2.35 8.95
C ASN A 55 -14.73 -1.64 8.15
N LEU A 56 -14.09 -2.34 7.23
CA LEU A 56 -13.05 -1.74 6.38
C LEU A 56 -13.57 -0.57 5.55
N LYS A 57 -14.78 -0.66 4.98
CA LYS A 57 -15.37 0.42 4.17
C LYS A 57 -15.56 1.72 4.96
N GLY A 58 -16.06 1.63 6.19
CA GLY A 58 -16.18 2.80 7.07
C GLY A 58 -14.81 3.35 7.44
N THR A 59 -13.89 2.47 7.83
CA THR A 59 -12.53 2.83 8.26
C THR A 59 -11.74 3.56 7.16
N PHE A 60 -11.84 3.11 5.91
CA PHE A 60 -11.10 3.67 4.77
C PHE A 60 -11.89 4.71 3.96
N SER A 61 -13.11 5.09 4.37
CA SER A 61 -13.99 5.97 3.59
C SER A 61 -13.31 7.29 3.18
N SER A 62 -12.73 8.03 4.13
CA SER A 62 -12.09 9.33 3.84
C SER A 62 -10.82 9.16 2.99
N LEU A 63 -10.11 8.04 3.13
CA LEU A 63 -8.97 7.74 2.27
C LEU A 63 -9.40 7.37 0.86
N SER A 64 -10.52 6.66 0.70
CA SER A 64 -11.11 6.34 -0.60
C SER A 64 -11.43 7.62 -1.39
N GLU A 65 -12.14 8.56 -0.77
CA GLU A 65 -12.47 9.88 -1.36
C GLU A 65 -11.21 10.68 -1.71
N LEU A 66 -10.23 10.74 -0.79
CA LEU A 66 -8.98 11.44 -1.05
C LEU A 66 -8.26 10.89 -2.29
N HIS A 67 -8.14 9.56 -2.38
CA HIS A 67 -7.41 8.92 -3.47
C HIS A 67 -8.15 9.01 -4.81
N CYS A 68 -9.49 9.04 -4.79
CA CYS A 68 -10.33 9.27 -5.96
C CYS A 68 -10.29 10.74 -6.42
N ASP A 69 -10.76 11.65 -5.56
CA ASP A 69 -11.15 13.01 -5.95
C ASP A 69 -9.99 13.98 -6.05
N LYS A 70 -8.90 13.72 -5.30
CA LYS A 70 -7.74 14.63 -5.22
C LYS A 70 -6.50 14.04 -5.84
N LEU A 71 -6.22 12.77 -5.58
CA LEU A 71 -4.98 12.13 -6.03
C LEU A 71 -5.14 11.41 -7.37
N HIS A 72 -6.38 11.14 -7.79
CA HIS A 72 -6.71 10.44 -9.03
C HIS A 72 -5.90 9.14 -9.22
N VAL A 73 -5.77 8.38 -8.13
CA VAL A 73 -5.04 7.11 -8.11
C VAL A 73 -5.95 6.03 -8.68
N ASP A 74 -5.54 5.39 -9.78
CA ASP A 74 -6.27 4.23 -10.32
C ASP A 74 -6.41 3.12 -9.24
N PRO A 75 -7.63 2.62 -8.97
CA PRO A 75 -7.89 1.59 -7.95
C PRO A 75 -7.04 0.33 -8.05
N GLU A 76 -6.59 -0.07 -9.25
CA GLU A 76 -5.75 -1.26 -9.40
C GLU A 76 -4.43 -1.12 -8.64
N ASN A 77 -3.92 0.11 -8.47
CA ASN A 77 -2.69 0.36 -7.72
C ASN A 77 -2.82 -0.02 -6.23
N PHE A 78 -4.02 -0.03 -5.64
CA PHE A 78 -4.21 -0.51 -4.27
C PHE A 78 -3.93 -2.00 -4.15
N ARG A 79 -4.38 -2.77 -5.14
CA ARG A 79 -4.16 -4.22 -5.18
C ARG A 79 -2.68 -4.53 -5.39
N LEU A 80 -2.00 -3.76 -6.24
CA LEU A 80 -0.55 -3.85 -6.43
C LEU A 80 0.22 -3.59 -5.13
N LEU A 81 -0.12 -2.52 -4.40
CA LEU A 81 0.49 -2.23 -3.11
C LEU A 81 0.21 -3.34 -2.09
N GLY A 82 -1.01 -3.86 -2.05
CA GLY A 82 -1.38 -5.00 -1.20
C GLY A 82 -0.51 -6.23 -1.44
N ASN A 83 -0.29 -6.60 -2.71
CA ASN A 83 0.60 -7.69 -3.08
C ASN A 83 2.05 -7.44 -2.64
N VAL A 84 2.54 -6.21 -2.80
CA VAL A 84 3.91 -5.84 -2.38
C VAL A 84 4.05 -5.93 -0.85
N ILE A 85 3.02 -5.57 -0.07
CA ILE A 85 3.00 -5.76 1.38
C ILE A 85 3.13 -7.24 1.74
N VAL A 86 2.38 -8.13 1.07
CA VAL A 86 2.47 -9.58 1.31
C VAL A 86 3.87 -10.12 0.97
N VAL A 87 4.49 -9.63 -0.10
CA VAL A 87 5.87 -10.00 -0.46
C VAL A 87 6.87 -9.54 0.59
N VAL A 88 6.73 -8.32 1.12
CA VAL A 88 7.60 -7.81 2.19
C VAL A 88 7.43 -8.63 3.47
N LEU A 89 6.20 -8.96 3.86
CA LEU A 89 5.95 -9.82 5.02
C LEU A 89 6.61 -11.20 4.86
N SER A 90 6.52 -11.79 3.66
CA SER A 90 7.19 -13.06 3.35
C SER A 90 8.72 -12.96 3.42
N HIS A 91 9.29 -11.84 2.99
CA HIS A 91 10.73 -11.58 3.08
C HIS A 91 11.18 -11.45 4.54
N ASP A 92 10.47 -10.66 5.35
CA ASP A 92 10.88 -10.31 6.70
C ASP A 92 10.69 -11.45 7.71
N LEU A 93 9.61 -12.22 7.57
CA LEU A 93 9.27 -13.33 8.46
C LEU A 93 9.81 -14.69 7.97
N GLY A 94 10.24 -14.77 6.70
CA GLY A 94 10.76 -16.00 6.11
C GLY A 94 9.82 -17.19 6.30
N LYS A 95 10.31 -18.24 6.98
CA LYS A 95 9.54 -19.47 7.22
C LYS A 95 8.37 -19.30 8.17
N GLU A 96 8.34 -18.24 8.99
CA GLU A 96 7.23 -17.95 9.90
C GLU A 96 5.99 -17.44 9.14
N PHE A 97 6.17 -16.89 7.93
CA PHE A 97 5.07 -16.54 7.04
C PHE A 97 4.54 -17.78 6.31
N THR A 98 3.92 -18.67 7.09
CA THR A 98 3.34 -19.92 6.60
C THR A 98 2.31 -19.68 5.48
N PRO A 99 2.00 -20.69 4.65
CA PRO A 99 0.94 -20.57 3.65
C PRO A 99 -0.41 -20.11 4.23
N ALA A 100 -0.75 -20.52 5.45
CA ALA A 100 -1.95 -20.08 6.15
C ALA A 100 -1.88 -18.59 6.52
N ALA A 101 -0.74 -18.12 7.03
CA ALA A 101 -0.52 -16.70 7.30
C ALA A 101 -0.59 -15.88 6.01
N GLN A 102 0.05 -16.33 4.94
CA GLN A 102 -0.03 -15.69 3.63
C GLN A 102 -1.48 -15.58 3.13
N ALA A 103 -2.25 -16.67 3.20
CA ALA A 103 -3.65 -16.66 2.79
C ALA A 103 -4.51 -15.69 3.63
N ALA A 104 -4.25 -15.60 4.95
CA ALA A 104 -4.92 -14.65 5.83
C ALA A 104 -4.60 -13.20 5.44
N PHE A 105 -3.32 -12.87 5.26
CA PHE A 105 -2.91 -11.52 4.85
C PHE A 105 -3.38 -11.17 3.44
N GLN A 106 -3.45 -12.14 2.52
CA GLN A 106 -4.03 -11.94 1.19
C GLN A 106 -5.50 -11.51 1.26
N LYS A 107 -6.30 -12.14 2.13
CA LYS A 107 -7.70 -11.71 2.38
C LYS A 107 -7.77 -10.29 2.91
N VAL A 108 -6.89 -9.94 3.85
CA VAL A 108 -6.85 -8.57 4.41
C VAL A 108 -6.52 -7.54 3.34
N VAL A 109 -5.43 -7.72 2.60
CA VAL A 109 -5.01 -6.71 1.60
C VAL A 109 -6.02 -6.57 0.47
N SER A 110 -6.72 -7.65 0.11
CA SER A 110 -7.84 -7.61 -0.84
C SER A 110 -9.03 -6.82 -0.29
N GLY A 111 -9.39 -7.02 0.98
CA GLY A 111 -10.44 -6.25 1.66
C GLY A 111 -10.12 -4.76 1.75
N VAL A 112 -8.86 -4.42 2.09
CA VAL A 112 -8.38 -3.03 2.15
C VAL A 112 -8.42 -2.39 0.77
N ALA A 113 -7.93 -3.06 -0.28
CA ALA A 113 -8.00 -2.55 -1.65
C ALA A 113 -9.45 -2.31 -2.10
N THR A 114 -10.37 -3.24 -1.78
CA THR A 114 -11.80 -3.09 -2.06
C THR A 114 -12.39 -1.88 -1.32
N ALA A 115 -12.04 -1.69 -0.05
CA ALA A 115 -12.52 -0.56 0.74
C ALA A 115 -11.99 0.79 0.22
N LEU A 116 -10.71 0.85 -0.17
CA LEU A 116 -10.10 2.04 -0.76
C LEU A 116 -10.68 2.36 -2.14
N GLY A 117 -11.09 1.37 -2.93
CA GLY A 117 -11.77 1.56 -4.21
C GLY A 117 -13.26 1.88 -4.13
N HIS A 118 -13.86 1.89 -2.93
CA HIS A 118 -15.33 1.87 -2.78
C HIS A 118 -16.03 3.17 -3.17
N LYS A 119 -15.39 4.33 -2.99
CA LYS A 119 -15.98 5.66 -3.29
C LYS A 119 -15.50 6.27 -4.62
N TYR A 120 -14.99 5.43 -5.51
CA TYR A 120 -14.62 5.84 -6.86
C TYR A 120 -15.87 5.99 -7.73
N HIS A 121 -15.92 7.06 -8.52
CA HIS A 121 -17.04 7.41 -9.40
C HIS A 121 -16.57 7.88 -10.78
#